data_AF-A0A420EQT1-F1
#
_entry.id   AF-A0A420EQT1-F1
#
_cell.length_a   1.000
_cell.length_b   1.000
_cell.length_c   1.000
_cell.angle_alpha   90.00
_cell.angle_beta   90.00
_cell.angle_gamma   90.00
#
_symmetry.space_group_name_H-M   'P 1'
#
loop_
_entity.id
_entity.type
_entity.pdbx_description
1 polymer ?
#
loop_
_entity_poly.entity_id
_entity_poly.type
_entity_poly.pdbx_seq_one_letter_code
_entity_poly.pdbx_strand_id
1 'polypeptide(L)'
;MWRVLKDAGFNVSVIAASRIPRGYAAAAKNDRLDAVKLATYYARGLLRPIAIPSVEQEGYRALVRCRKRIAESRGKIKQKIKGFLRASGLDEPHSIQEWSLAASAD
;
A
#
# COMPACT_ATOMS: atom_id res chain seq x y z
N MET A 1 3.32 -13.55 6.74
CA MET A 1 4.64 -13.99 7.21
C MET A 1 4.77 -13.93 8.74
N TRP A 2 4.66 -12.76 9.39
CA TRP A 2 4.83 -12.67 10.86
C TRP A 2 3.80 -13.47 11.68
N ARG A 3 2.52 -13.53 11.23
CA ARG A 3 1.47 -14.33 11.89
C ARG A 3 1.85 -15.81 11.95
N VAL A 4 2.23 -16.38 10.81
CA VAL A 4 2.67 -17.79 10.69
C VAL A 4 3.84 -18.10 11.64
N LEU A 5 4.82 -17.21 11.74
CA LEU A 5 5.95 -17.38 12.67
C LEU A 5 5.51 -17.33 14.14
N LYS A 6 4.57 -16.43 14.47
CA LYS A 6 4.01 -16.36 15.82
C LYS A 6 3.19 -17.62 16.14
N ASP A 7 2.40 -18.11 15.20
CA ASP A 7 1.60 -19.32 15.33
C ASP A 7 2.47 -20.58 15.46
N ALA A 8 3.65 -20.58 14.84
CA ALA A 8 4.68 -21.60 15.02
C ALA A 8 5.47 -21.49 16.34
N GLY A 9 5.11 -20.56 17.24
CA GLY A 9 5.70 -20.42 18.57
C GLY A 9 6.97 -19.55 18.65
N PHE A 10 7.36 -18.89 17.57
CA PHE A 10 8.51 -17.98 17.60
C PHE A 10 8.16 -16.64 18.27
N ASN A 11 9.14 -16.08 18.99
CA ASN A 11 9.03 -14.71 19.47
C ASN A 11 9.25 -13.73 18.30
N VAL A 12 8.20 -13.01 17.90
CA VAL A 12 8.22 -12.13 16.72
C VAL A 12 7.94 -10.69 17.13
N SER A 13 8.90 -9.81 16.87
CA SER A 13 8.74 -8.36 16.97
C SER A 13 8.75 -7.71 15.58
N VAL A 14 7.73 -6.90 15.28
CA VAL A 14 7.64 -6.18 14.00
C VAL A 14 8.21 -4.77 14.17
N ILE A 15 9.27 -4.46 13.43
CA ILE A 15 9.94 -3.15 13.43
C ILE A 15 9.67 -2.44 12.11
N ALA A 16 9.33 -1.15 12.14
CA ALA A 16 9.25 -0.35 10.91
C ALA A 16 10.65 -0.07 10.36
N ALA A 17 10.89 -0.34 9.07
CA ALA A 17 12.18 -0.10 8.42
C ALA A 17 12.69 1.34 8.58
N SER A 18 11.78 2.31 8.58
CA SER A 18 12.08 3.74 8.77
C SER A 18 12.59 4.09 10.17
N ARG A 19 12.36 3.23 11.17
CA ARG A 19 12.79 3.43 12.56
C ARG A 19 14.12 2.73 12.88
N ILE A 20 14.68 1.99 11.94
CA ILE A 20 15.97 1.32 12.12
C ILE A 20 17.07 2.40 12.02
N PRO A 21 17.93 2.54 13.05
CA PRO A 21 19.03 3.49 12.98
C PRO A 21 19.90 3.27 11.74
N ARG A 22 20.06 4.32 10.94
CA ARG A 22 20.96 4.31 9.78
C ARG A 22 22.36 4.72 10.24
N GLY A 23 23.22 3.72 10.44
CA GLY A 23 24.66 3.96 10.60
C GLY A 23 25.33 4.29 9.26
N TYR A 24 26.60 4.68 9.32
CA TYR A 24 27.47 4.82 8.15
C TYR A 24 27.41 3.55 7.30
N ALA A 25 27.34 3.69 5.97
CA ALA A 25 27.19 2.55 5.07
C ALA A 25 28.32 1.55 5.30
N ALA A 26 27.97 0.31 5.66
CA ALA A 26 28.95 -0.77 5.69
C ALA A 26 29.40 -1.04 4.25
N ALA A 27 30.72 -1.17 4.03
CA ALA A 27 31.31 -1.37 2.71
C ALA A 27 30.79 -2.64 2.00
N ALA A 28 30.28 -3.62 2.75
CA ALA A 28 29.65 -4.83 2.23
C ALA A 28 28.27 -5.03 2.84
N LYS A 29 27.24 -5.09 2.00
CA LYS A 29 25.90 -5.50 2.38
C LYS A 29 25.74 -6.99 2.07
N ASN A 30 25.52 -7.81 3.09
CA ASN A 30 25.14 -9.20 2.94
C ASN A 30 24.16 -9.60 4.05
N ASP A 31 23.34 -10.62 3.78
CA ASP A 31 22.23 -11.01 4.67
C ASP A 31 22.69 -11.43 6.06
N ARG A 32 23.88 -12.05 6.16
CA ARG A 32 24.48 -12.45 7.44
C ARG A 32 24.82 -11.23 8.31
N LEU A 33 25.50 -10.23 7.75
CA LEU A 33 25.88 -9.01 8.47
C LEU A 33 24.63 -8.20 8.86
N ASP A 34 23.64 -8.12 7.97
CA ASP A 34 22.38 -7.44 8.26
C ASP A 34 21.61 -8.13 9.40
N ALA A 35 21.56 -9.47 9.43
CA ALA A 35 20.95 -10.22 10.52
C ALA A 35 21.64 -9.98 11.88
N VAL A 36 22.98 -10.05 11.92
CA VAL A 36 23.77 -9.77 13.14
C VAL A 36 23.56 -8.34 13.63
N LYS A 37 23.53 -7.37 12.71
CA LYS A 37 23.28 -5.96 13.03
C LYS A 37 21.90 -5.76 13.66
N LEU A 38 20.85 -6.34 13.07
CA LEU A 38 19.49 -6.25 13.60
C LEU A 38 19.38 -6.90 14.97
N ALA A 39 19.98 -8.09 15.17
CA ALA A 39 20.01 -8.76 16.46
C ALA A 39 20.72 -7.91 17.53
N THR A 40 21.85 -7.30 17.17
CA THR A 40 22.60 -6.40 18.07
C THR A 40 21.78 -5.16 18.44
N TYR A 41 21.10 -4.55 17.46
CA TYR A 41 20.27 -3.38 17.71
C TYR A 41 19.05 -3.71 18.58
N TYR A 42 18.43 -4.88 18.36
CA TYR A 42 17.34 -5.36 19.19
C TYR A 42 17.78 -5.60 20.63
N ALA A 43 18.90 -6.31 20.83
CA ALA A 43 19.47 -6.58 22.15
C ALA A 43 19.83 -5.30 22.93
N ARG A 44 20.21 -4.23 22.21
CA ARG A 44 20.51 -2.91 22.79
C ARG A 44 19.28 -2.01 22.97
N GLY A 45 18.07 -2.50 22.69
CA GLY A 45 16.83 -1.71 22.78
C GLY A 45 16.71 -0.59 21.73
N LEU A 46 17.54 -0.61 20.69
CA LEU A 46 17.55 0.40 19.63
C LEU A 46 16.43 0.20 18.60
N LEU A 47 15.83 -0.99 18.55
CA LEU A 47 14.69 -1.30 17.69
C LEU A 47 13.40 -1.22 18.50
N ARG A 48 12.47 -0.36 18.08
CA ARG A 48 11.17 -0.21 18.73
C ARG A 48 10.08 -0.94 17.93
N PRO A 49 9.40 -1.93 18.52
CA PRO A 49 8.25 -2.57 17.89
C PRO A 49 7.16 -1.55 17.52
N ILE A 50 6.45 -1.83 16.43
CA ILE A 50 5.27 -1.09 16.05
C ILE A 50 4.00 -1.84 16.46
N ALA A 51 2.94 -1.09 16.74
CA ALA A 51 1.62 -1.66 16.94
C ALA A 51 1.18 -2.35 15.64
N ILE A 52 0.80 -3.62 15.76
CA ILE A 52 0.31 -4.41 14.64
C ILE A 52 -1.22 -4.30 14.62
N PRO A 53 -1.84 -3.95 13.48
CA PRO A 53 -3.29 -3.88 13.40
C PRO A 53 -3.96 -5.20 13.77
N SER A 54 -5.09 -5.12 14.47
CA SER A 54 -5.96 -6.27 14.67
C SER A 54 -6.57 -6.74 13.34
N VAL A 55 -7.12 -7.95 13.30
CA VAL A 55 -7.80 -8.49 12.11
C VAL A 55 -8.94 -7.56 11.67
N GLU A 56 -9.70 -7.05 12.64
CA GLU A 56 -10.80 -6.11 12.38
C GLU A 56 -10.30 -4.78 11.79
N GLN A 57 -9.24 -4.20 12.37
CA GLN A 57 -8.63 -2.97 11.84
C GLN A 57 -8.06 -3.16 10.43
N GLU A 58 -7.45 -4.32 10.17
CA GLU A 58 -6.95 -4.71 8.86
C GLU A 58 -8.10 -4.83 7.84
N GLY A 59 -9.21 -5.45 8.23
CA GLY A 59 -10.43 -5.56 7.44
C GLY A 59 -11.04 -4.19 7.10
N TYR A 60 -11.21 -3.31 8.09
CA TYR A 60 -11.72 -1.96 7.86
C TYR A 60 -10.82 -1.17 6.90
N ARG A 61 -9.50 -1.24 7.09
CA ARG A 61 -8.54 -0.58 6.18
C ARG A 61 -8.61 -1.17 4.77
N ALA A 62 -8.78 -2.47 4.62
CA ALA A 62 -8.94 -3.12 3.32
C ALA A 62 -10.20 -2.61 2.60
N LEU A 63 -11.33 -2.49 3.30
CA LEU A 63 -12.58 -1.96 2.75
C LEU A 63 -12.40 -0.52 2.25
N VAL A 64 -11.86 0.37 3.09
CA VAL A 64 -11.63 1.78 2.74
C VAL A 64 -10.71 1.90 1.53
N ARG A 65 -9.60 1.15 1.50
CA ARG A 65 -8.68 1.12 0.35
C ARG A 65 -9.36 0.59 -0.91
N CYS A 66 -10.19 -0.44 -0.79
CA CYS A 66 -10.92 -1.00 -1.93
C CYS A 66 -11.86 0.02 -2.54
N ARG A 67 -12.68 0.69 -1.72
CA ARG A 67 -13.58 1.77 -2.15
C ARG A 67 -12.80 2.90 -2.85
N LYS A 68 -11.70 3.36 -2.25
CA LYS A 68 -10.84 4.40 -2.84
C LYS A 68 -10.31 3.97 -4.21
N ARG A 69 -9.78 2.75 -4.33
CA ARG A 69 -9.28 2.20 -5.60
C ARG A 69 -10.36 2.15 -6.67
N ILE A 70 -11.59 1.75 -6.33
CA ILE A 70 -12.72 1.73 -7.26
C ILE A 70 -13.06 3.15 -7.72
N ALA A 71 -13.14 4.11 -6.80
CA ALA A 71 -13.42 5.51 -7.11
C ALA A 71 -12.35 6.13 -8.04
N GLU A 72 -11.08 5.89 -7.75
CA GLU A 72 -9.95 6.32 -8.59
C GLU A 72 -9.95 5.64 -9.96
N SER A 73 -10.21 4.33 -10.00
CA SER A 73 -10.32 3.57 -11.26
C SER A 73 -11.43 4.13 -12.15
N ARG A 74 -12.61 4.39 -11.56
CA ARG A 74 -13.73 5.04 -12.25
C ARG A 74 -13.29 6.39 -12.82
N GLY A 75 -12.63 7.24 -12.04
CA GLY A 75 -12.08 8.51 -12.52
C GLY A 75 -11.12 8.34 -13.71
N LYS A 76 -10.18 7.40 -13.61
CA LYS A 76 -9.22 7.10 -14.70
C LYS A 76 -9.91 6.64 -15.98
N ILE A 77 -10.95 5.80 -15.88
CA ILE A 77 -11.72 5.33 -17.03
C ILE A 77 -12.44 6.51 -17.71
N LYS A 78 -13.08 7.39 -16.93
CA LYS A 78 -13.72 8.59 -17.46
C LYS A 78 -12.74 9.46 -18.26
N GLN A 79 -11.55 9.69 -17.72
CA GLN A 79 -10.51 10.47 -18.39
C GLN A 79 -10.00 9.79 -19.67
N LYS A 80 -9.85 8.45 -19.66
CA LYS A 80 -9.47 7.70 -20.87
C LYS A 80 -10.52 7.83 -21.98
N ILE A 81 -11.80 7.75 -21.66
CA ILE A 81 -12.89 7.90 -22.63
C ILE A 81 -12.87 9.32 -23.22
N LYS A 82 -12.81 10.36 -22.39
CA LYS A 82 -12.71 11.75 -22.85
C LYS A 82 -11.48 11.97 -23.75
N GLY A 83 -10.33 11.44 -23.35
CA GLY A 83 -9.10 11.51 -24.14
C GLY A 83 -9.23 10.82 -25.49
N PHE A 84 -9.90 9.65 -25.53
CA PHE A 84 -10.16 8.92 -26.77
C PHE A 84 -11.08 9.68 -27.73
N LEU A 85 -12.19 10.25 -27.24
CA LEU A 85 -13.11 11.06 -28.05
C LEU A 85 -12.37 12.26 -28.67
N ARG A 86 -11.61 12.98 -27.83
CA ARG A 86 -10.83 14.15 -28.27
C ARG A 86 -9.76 13.78 -29.29
N ALA A 87 -9.07 12.66 -29.12
CA ALA A 87 -8.08 12.18 -30.08
C ALA A 87 -8.70 11.75 -31.43
N SER A 88 -9.96 11.31 -31.40
CA SER A 88 -10.75 10.95 -32.59
C SER A 88 -11.40 12.17 -33.27
N GLY A 89 -11.20 13.38 -32.74
CA GLY A 89 -11.85 14.60 -33.25
C GLY A 89 -13.35 14.67 -32.96
N LEU A 90 -13.85 13.85 -32.03
CA LEU A 90 -15.25 13.86 -31.60
C LEU A 90 -15.42 14.76 -30.37
N ASP A 91 -16.43 15.62 -30.42
CA ASP A 91 -16.84 16.41 -29.26
C ASP A 91 -17.44 15.51 -28.17
N GLU A 92 -17.31 15.93 -26.91
CA GLU A 92 -17.87 15.19 -25.78
C GLU A 92 -19.41 15.30 -25.77
N PRO A 93 -20.15 14.18 -25.94
CA PRO A 93 -21.60 14.18 -25.82
C PRO A 93 -22.04 14.70 -24.45
N HIS A 94 -23.15 15.43 -24.40
CA HIS A 94 -23.71 15.96 -23.14
C HIS A 94 -23.99 14.83 -22.13
N SER A 95 -24.42 13.66 -22.61
CA SER A 95 -24.63 12.44 -21.83
C SER A 95 -23.39 11.98 -21.04
N ILE A 96 -22.20 12.18 -21.59
CA ILE A 96 -20.94 11.76 -20.96
C ILE A 96 -20.50 12.77 -19.88
N GLN A 97 -21.06 13.98 -19.83
CA GLN A 97 -20.72 14.95 -18.78
C GLN A 97 -21.26 14.52 -17.41
N GLU A 98 -22.47 13.94 -17.37
CA GLU A 98 -23.12 13.54 -16.12
C GLU A 98 -22.65 12.18 -15.58
N TRP A 99 -22.17 11.30 -16.46
CA TRP A 99 -21.74 9.94 -16.12
C TRP A 99 -22.75 9.17 -15.24
N SER A 100 -24.03 9.33 -15.56
CA SER A 100 -25.15 8.65 -14.91
C SER A 100 -25.72 7.57 -15.83
N LEU A 101 -26.35 6.54 -15.27
CA LEU A 101 -27.03 5.49 -16.04
C LEU A 101 -28.16 6.05 -16.91
N ALA A 102 -28.84 7.09 -16.42
CA ALA A 102 -29.89 7.80 -17.16
C ALA A 102 -29.33 8.57 -18.36
N ALA A 103 -28.11 9.12 -18.24
CA ALA A 103 -27.47 9.85 -19.32
C ALA A 103 -27.00 8.92 -20.46
N SER A 104 -26.77 7.63 -20.21
CA SER A 104 -26.36 6.66 -21.24
C SER A 104 -27.49 6.10 -22.12
N ALA A 105 -28.70 6.68 -22.06
CA ALA A 105 -29.89 6.19 -22.78
C ALA A 105 -30.20 6.92 -24.11
N ASP A 106 -29.31 7.81 -24.57
CA ASP A 106 -29.39 8.48 -25.87
C ASP A 106 -28.90 7.61 -27.03
#